data_AF-A0A850MPP6-F1
#
_entry.id   AF-A0A850MPP6-F1
#
_cell.length_a   1.000
_cell.length_b   1.000
_cell.length_c   1.000
_cell.angle_alpha   90.00
_cell.angle_beta   90.00
_cell.angle_gamma   90.00
#
_symmetry.space_group_name_H-M   'P 1'
#
loop_
_entity.id
_entity.type
_entity.pdbx_description
1 polymer ?
#
loop_
_entity_poly.entity_id
_entity_poly.type
_entity_poly.pdbx_seq_one_letter_code
_entity_poly.pdbx_strand_id
1 'polypeptide(L)'
;MEIDWAKIMERPDAKHKVDGTILLKYRTITEKLNNEIEALRKKTTELEELSKQQKVTIVNLQQDKKAMENLENELKEIVGQKENEYKDQLVSLQNELEDMRIQLDPVKSQLTEAEQKLDDAEKQLNEKSYNISELEKLNNELSAKNQEMSNRIMEIEASLTETSEISAKIENIQKELEEKTSEVTQLNEKIEEMINDHNAEIESLKGDYEKQIENRYGLTAQEIARSEQQLIQQTIFLRFTGKDFVRVRNQPDEGIVLILDKLEEKWLMAWDKDTGFIDRRTAERLARSIAKSGWPLPTGARIGLGFEFEIQGDKSVPQRLLRDQHEYMD
;
A
#
# COMPACT_ATOMS: atom_id res chain seq x y z
N MET A 1 171.13 62.99 -7.71
CA MET A 1 172.39 63.55 -7.19
C MET A 1 172.58 63.01 -5.79
N GLU A 2 173.31 61.91 -5.67
CA GLU A 2 173.72 61.35 -4.39
C GLU A 2 174.81 62.26 -3.80
N ILE A 3 174.54 62.81 -2.62
CA ILE A 3 175.54 63.52 -1.84
C ILE A 3 176.39 62.46 -1.14
N ASP A 4 177.64 62.35 -1.59
CA ASP A 4 178.67 61.49 -1.02
C ASP A 4 179.17 62.07 0.32
N TRP A 5 178.52 61.65 1.41
CA TRP A 5 178.82 62.12 2.77
C TRP A 5 180.25 61.78 3.25
N ALA A 6 180.97 60.87 2.58
CA ALA A 6 182.35 60.55 2.92
C ALA A 6 183.36 61.66 2.54
N LYS A 7 182.99 62.57 1.62
CA LYS A 7 183.85 63.68 1.16
C LYS A 7 183.73 64.98 1.96
N ILE A 8 182.80 65.08 2.91
CA ILE A 8 182.56 66.31 3.71
C ILE A 8 183.14 66.22 5.14
N MET A 9 183.74 65.09 5.51
CA MET A 9 184.48 64.92 6.77
C MET A 9 185.95 65.38 6.66
N GLU A 10 186.22 66.50 5.97
CA GLU A 10 187.50 67.20 6.07
C GLU A 10 187.61 67.90 7.43
N ARG A 11 188.72 67.65 8.13
CA ARG A 11 189.02 68.21 9.46
C ARG A 11 189.09 69.75 9.37
N PRO A 12 188.48 70.49 10.31
CA PRO A 12 188.50 71.94 10.26
C PRO A 12 189.91 72.51 10.48
N ASP A 13 190.30 73.39 9.58
CA ASP A 13 191.59 74.09 9.51
C ASP A 13 191.77 75.05 10.71
N ALA A 14 192.95 75.04 11.35
CA ALA A 14 193.19 75.64 12.68
C ALA A 14 193.15 77.19 12.73
N LYS A 15 192.87 77.87 11.60
CA LYS A 15 192.78 79.34 11.48
C LYS A 15 191.36 79.91 11.54
N HIS A 16 190.32 79.07 11.53
CA HIS A 16 188.92 79.51 11.61
C HIS A 16 188.30 79.00 12.92
N LYS A 17 188.43 79.78 14.00
CA LYS A 17 187.67 79.53 15.24
C LYS A 17 186.20 79.76 14.94
N VAL A 18 185.46 78.68 14.69
CA VAL A 18 184.00 78.71 14.67
C VAL A 18 183.57 79.06 16.09
N ASP A 19 182.92 80.22 16.21
CA ASP A 19 182.43 80.74 17.48
C ASP A 19 181.55 79.67 18.16
N GLY A 20 181.78 79.39 19.45
CA GLY A 20 181.04 78.38 20.20
C GLY A 20 179.53 78.63 20.17
N THR A 21 179.12 79.88 19.99
CA THR A 21 177.71 80.25 19.76
C THR A 21 177.15 79.74 18.43
N ILE A 22 177.95 79.60 17.37
CA ILE A 22 177.53 79.04 16.07
C ILE A 22 177.34 77.54 16.18
N LEU A 23 178.26 76.82 16.82
CA LEU A 23 178.12 75.37 17.06
C LEU A 23 176.93 75.05 17.97
N LEU A 24 176.69 75.89 18.98
CA LEU A 24 175.50 75.77 19.83
C LEU A 24 174.21 75.97 19.01
N LYS A 25 174.15 77.00 18.15
CA LYS A 25 173.01 77.23 17.24
C LYS A 25 172.76 76.04 16.32
N TYR A 26 173.80 75.49 15.69
CA TYR A 26 173.64 74.30 14.85
C TYR A 26 173.15 73.10 15.66
N ARG A 27 173.70 72.86 16.86
CA ARG A 27 173.21 71.80 17.75
C ARG A 27 171.74 71.98 18.11
N THR A 28 171.33 73.19 18.48
CA THR A 28 169.92 73.49 18.81
C THR A 28 169.01 73.30 17.60
N ILE A 29 169.48 73.64 16.39
CA ILE A 29 168.75 73.40 15.14
C ILE A 29 168.67 71.90 14.85
N THR A 30 169.76 71.15 15.02
CA THR A 30 169.77 69.69 14.83
C THR A 30 168.88 68.98 15.85
N GLU A 31 168.87 69.40 17.12
CA GLU A 31 167.95 68.88 18.14
C GLU A 31 166.49 69.20 17.78
N LYS A 32 166.18 70.42 17.31
CA LYS A 32 164.84 70.78 16.82
C LYS A 32 164.41 69.92 15.63
N LEU A 33 165.29 69.76 14.63
CA LEU A 33 165.02 68.94 13.45
C LEU A 33 164.87 67.47 13.81
N ASN A 34 165.68 66.94 14.73
CA ASN A 34 165.54 65.56 15.21
C ASN A 34 164.21 65.34 15.94
N ASN A 35 163.80 66.29 16.79
CA ASN A 35 162.49 66.24 17.45
C ASN A 35 161.34 66.31 16.42
N GLU A 36 161.49 67.11 15.37
CA GLU A 36 160.51 67.20 14.27
C GLU A 36 160.45 65.92 13.45
N ILE A 37 161.61 65.31 13.15
CA ILE A 37 161.71 64.00 12.47
C ILE A 37 161.06 62.91 13.33
N GLU A 38 161.29 62.92 14.64
CA GLU A 38 160.68 61.96 15.57
C GLU A 38 159.15 62.13 15.64
N ALA A 39 158.67 63.37 15.67
CA ALA A 39 157.24 63.69 15.61
C ALA A 39 156.60 63.27 14.28
N LEU A 40 157.30 63.46 13.15
CA LEU A 40 156.84 63.00 11.84
C LEU A 40 156.80 61.48 11.77
N ARG A 41 157.81 60.78 12.29
CA ARG A 41 157.81 59.31 12.38
C ARG A 41 156.62 58.79 13.18
N LYS A 42 156.33 59.42 14.32
CA LYS A 42 155.15 59.08 15.14
C LYS A 42 153.84 59.27 14.37
N LYS A 43 153.70 60.39 13.64
CA LYS A 43 152.54 60.62 12.77
C LYS A 43 152.44 59.59 11.64
N THR A 44 153.56 59.20 11.04
CA THR A 44 153.58 58.15 10.00
C THR A 44 153.12 56.81 10.57
N THR A 45 153.58 56.42 11.75
CA THR A 45 153.11 55.18 12.40
C THR A 45 151.62 55.22 12.73
N GLU A 46 151.11 56.36 13.22
CA GLU A 46 149.67 56.55 13.49
C GLU A 46 148.84 56.47 12.19
N LEU A 47 149.31 57.08 11.10
CA LEU A 47 148.67 56.99 9.78
C LEU A 47 148.68 55.57 9.21
N GLU A 48 149.76 54.82 9.42
CA GLU A 48 149.85 53.41 9.01
C GLU A 48 148.87 52.52 9.79
N GLU A 49 148.74 52.74 11.10
CA GLU A 49 147.76 52.04 11.94
C GLU A 49 146.33 52.38 11.52
N LEU A 50 146.04 53.66 11.29
CA LEU A 50 144.72 54.11 10.82
C LEU A 50 144.40 53.55 9.42
N SER A 51 145.40 53.47 8.52
CA SER A 51 145.25 52.83 7.21
C SER A 51 144.96 51.34 7.33
N LYS A 52 145.62 50.62 8.26
CA LYS A 52 145.33 49.21 8.53
C LYS A 52 143.91 49.03 9.08
N GLN A 53 143.49 49.87 10.03
CA GLN A 53 142.12 49.86 10.55
C GLN A 53 141.08 50.10 9.45
N GLN A 54 141.29 51.12 8.61
CA GLN A 54 140.40 51.42 7.48
C GLN A 54 140.29 50.25 6.50
N LYS A 55 141.39 49.56 6.19
CA LYS A 55 141.37 48.37 5.32
C LYS A 55 140.50 47.26 5.90
N VAL A 56 140.61 46.99 7.20
CA VAL A 56 139.77 45.99 7.88
C VAL A 56 138.30 46.40 7.81
N THR A 57 137.98 47.67 8.09
CA THR A 57 136.61 48.17 8.00
C THR A 57 136.03 48.05 6.58
N ILE A 58 136.80 48.32 5.53
CA ILE A 58 136.35 48.17 4.14
C ILE A 58 136.02 46.71 3.83
N VAL A 59 136.85 45.76 4.27
CA VAL A 59 136.60 44.33 4.05
C VAL A 59 135.31 43.89 4.77
N ASN A 60 135.11 44.33 6.01
CA ASN A 60 133.89 44.02 6.78
C ASN A 60 132.64 44.61 6.08
N LEU A 61 132.68 45.87 5.65
CA LEU A 61 131.57 46.50 4.93
C LEU A 61 131.25 45.80 3.60
N GLN A 62 132.26 45.28 2.90
CA GLN A 62 132.04 44.49 1.68
C GLN A 62 131.38 43.14 1.97
N GLN A 63 131.69 42.51 3.10
CA GLN A 63 131.03 41.29 3.55
C GLN A 63 129.57 41.58 3.96
N ASP A 64 129.34 42.63 4.74
CA ASP A 64 128.00 43.07 5.15
C ASP A 64 127.12 43.41 3.94
N LYS A 65 127.69 44.09 2.93
CA LYS A 65 126.98 44.39 1.67
C LYS A 65 126.52 43.12 0.96
N LYS A 66 127.39 42.11 0.84
CA LYS A 66 127.02 40.83 0.23
C LYS A 66 125.95 40.10 1.04
N ALA A 67 126.05 40.15 2.37
CA ALA A 67 125.03 39.57 3.24
C ALA A 67 123.67 40.26 3.05
N MET A 68 123.65 41.59 2.95
CA MET A 68 122.43 42.36 2.65
C MET A 68 121.85 42.02 1.27
N GLU A 69 122.68 41.92 0.23
CA GLU A 69 122.22 41.54 -1.12
C GLU A 69 121.59 40.13 -1.12
N ASN A 70 122.16 39.18 -0.38
CA ASN A 70 121.58 37.84 -0.24
C ASN A 70 120.24 37.89 0.51
N LEU A 71 120.15 38.59 1.63
CA LEU A 71 118.91 38.76 2.39
C LEU A 71 117.82 39.44 1.56
N GLU A 72 118.17 40.43 0.73
CA GLU A 72 117.22 41.09 -0.16
C GLU A 72 116.63 40.12 -1.20
N ASN A 73 117.47 39.24 -1.76
CA ASN A 73 117.02 38.23 -2.71
C ASN A 73 116.12 37.18 -2.06
N GLU A 74 116.50 36.67 -0.88
CA GLU A 74 115.67 35.75 -0.10
C GLU A 74 114.31 36.38 0.25
N LEU A 75 114.30 37.66 0.64
CA LEU A 75 113.07 38.37 0.98
C LEU A 75 112.18 38.56 -0.24
N LYS A 76 112.74 38.89 -1.41
CA LYS A 76 111.99 38.96 -2.68
C LYS A 76 111.39 37.61 -3.05
N GLU A 77 112.14 36.52 -2.87
CA GLU A 77 111.64 35.18 -3.16
C GLU A 77 110.49 34.79 -2.22
N ILE A 78 110.64 35.00 -0.91
CA ILE A 78 109.61 34.72 0.08
C ILE A 78 108.33 35.53 -0.21
N VAL A 79 108.47 36.82 -0.50
CA VAL A 79 107.34 37.69 -0.84
C VAL A 79 106.66 37.20 -2.10
N GLY A 80 107.41 36.88 -3.17
CA GLY A 80 106.85 36.36 -4.41
C GLY A 80 106.11 35.02 -4.22
N GLN A 81 106.68 34.10 -3.42
CA GLN A 81 106.04 32.84 -3.09
C GLN A 81 104.73 33.05 -2.31
N LYS A 82 104.74 33.91 -1.29
CA LYS A 82 103.56 34.19 -0.48
C LYS A 82 102.47 34.93 -1.24
N GLU A 83 102.82 35.88 -2.10
CA GLU A 83 101.86 36.54 -2.97
C GLU A 83 101.18 35.56 -3.92
N ASN A 84 101.92 34.61 -4.50
CA ASN A 84 101.34 33.59 -5.36
C ASN A 84 100.45 32.62 -4.58
N GLU A 85 100.90 32.15 -3.41
CA GLU A 85 100.11 31.29 -2.53
C GLU A 85 98.77 31.95 -2.16
N TYR A 86 98.79 33.23 -1.79
CA TYR A 86 97.56 33.96 -1.45
C TYR A 86 96.68 34.21 -2.67
N LYS A 87 97.25 34.46 -3.86
CA LYS A 87 96.46 34.57 -5.10
C LYS A 87 95.75 33.27 -5.43
N ASP A 88 96.46 32.14 -5.35
CA ASP A 88 95.90 30.82 -5.64
C ASP A 88 94.79 30.46 -4.64
N GLN A 89 94.99 30.72 -3.36
CA GLN A 89 93.96 30.54 -2.32
C GLN A 89 92.73 31.41 -2.60
N LEU A 90 92.93 32.67 -3.00
CA LEU A 90 91.85 33.60 -3.28
C LEU A 90 91.02 33.15 -4.50
N VAL A 91 91.68 32.66 -5.55
CA VAL A 91 91.00 32.09 -6.73
C VAL A 91 90.23 30.82 -6.36
N SER A 92 90.80 29.94 -5.53
CA SER A 92 90.10 28.73 -5.07
C SER A 92 88.83 29.08 -4.30
N LEU A 93 88.93 30.00 -3.34
CA LEU A 93 87.78 30.45 -2.54
C LEU A 93 86.71 31.16 -3.40
N GLN A 94 87.13 31.93 -4.41
CA GLN A 94 86.19 32.55 -5.35
C GLN A 94 85.41 31.52 -6.16
N ASN A 95 86.09 30.47 -6.64
CA ASN A 95 85.44 29.39 -7.38
C ASN A 95 84.46 28.62 -6.49
N GLU A 96 84.85 28.29 -5.25
CA GLU A 96 83.96 27.63 -4.28
C GLU A 96 82.70 28.47 -3.96
N LEU A 97 82.87 29.79 -3.81
CA LEU A 97 81.74 30.70 -3.59
C LEU A 97 80.80 30.74 -4.79
N GLU A 98 81.34 30.76 -6.00
CA GLU A 98 80.52 30.75 -7.22
C GLU A 98 79.80 29.41 -7.40
N ASP A 99 80.46 28.29 -7.14
CA ASP A 99 79.84 26.96 -7.17
C ASP A 99 78.69 26.86 -6.15
N MET A 100 78.89 27.34 -4.92
CA MET A 100 77.82 27.40 -3.92
C MET A 100 76.66 28.30 -4.36
N ARG A 101 76.96 29.42 -5.04
CA ARG A 101 75.94 30.32 -5.57
C ARG A 101 75.12 29.64 -6.68
N ILE A 102 75.78 28.96 -7.60
CA ILE A 102 75.15 28.18 -8.68
C ILE A 102 74.27 27.07 -8.10
N GLN A 103 74.68 26.43 -7.00
CA GLN A 103 73.87 25.41 -6.31
C GLN A 103 72.69 25.99 -5.53
N LEU A 104 72.76 27.24 -5.07
CA LEU A 104 71.69 27.86 -4.29
C LEU A 104 70.46 28.20 -5.14
N ASP A 105 70.66 28.61 -6.40
CA ASP A 105 69.58 29.00 -7.30
C ASP A 105 68.59 27.87 -7.64
N PRO A 106 69.00 26.62 -7.98
CA PRO A 106 68.07 25.53 -8.20
C PRO A 106 67.35 25.13 -6.91
N VAL A 107 68.01 25.21 -5.75
CA VAL A 107 67.36 24.94 -4.45
C VAL A 107 66.26 25.96 -4.18
N LYS A 108 66.49 27.24 -4.45
CA LYS A 108 65.45 28.28 -4.34
C LYS A 108 64.29 28.02 -5.30
N SER A 109 64.58 27.65 -6.54
CA SER A 109 63.53 27.31 -7.52
C SER A 109 62.70 26.10 -7.07
N GLN A 110 63.35 25.05 -6.55
CA GLN A 110 62.67 23.87 -6.02
C GLN A 110 61.81 24.21 -4.80
N LEU A 111 62.29 25.10 -3.92
CA LEU A 111 61.51 25.57 -2.79
C LEU A 111 60.24 26.30 -3.25
N THR A 112 60.35 27.22 -4.20
CA THR A 112 59.18 27.95 -4.72
C THR A 112 58.18 27.02 -5.41
N GLU A 113 58.65 25.98 -6.11
CA GLU A 113 57.77 24.98 -6.73
C GLU A 113 57.06 24.12 -5.68
N ALA A 114 57.76 23.75 -4.60
CA ALA A 114 57.18 23.01 -3.49
C ALA A 114 56.13 23.85 -2.74
N GLU A 115 56.37 25.14 -2.53
CA GLU A 115 55.40 26.07 -1.93
C GLU A 115 54.14 26.19 -2.79
N GLN A 116 54.27 26.30 -4.12
CA GLN A 116 53.13 26.36 -5.03
C GLN A 116 52.32 25.04 -5.01
N LYS A 117 53.01 23.90 -5.03
CA LYS A 117 52.35 22.58 -4.93
C LYS A 117 51.61 22.40 -3.60
N LEU A 118 52.14 22.97 -2.51
CA LEU A 118 51.49 22.95 -1.21
C LEU A 118 50.21 23.79 -1.21
N ASP A 119 50.25 25.02 -1.75
CA ASP A 119 49.08 25.89 -1.88
C ASP A 119 47.96 25.24 -2.73
N ASP A 120 48.33 24.61 -3.85
CA ASP A 120 47.38 23.87 -4.68
C ASP A 120 46.76 22.67 -3.95
N ALA A 121 47.57 21.93 -3.17
CA ALA A 121 47.08 20.81 -2.36
C ALA A 121 46.14 21.28 -1.24
N GLU A 122 46.43 22.41 -0.59
CA GLU A 122 45.56 23.00 0.44
C GLU A 122 44.21 23.44 -0.14
N LYS A 123 44.20 24.05 -1.32
CA LYS A 123 42.96 24.39 -2.05
C LYS A 123 42.11 23.15 -2.33
N GLN A 124 42.72 22.10 -2.88
CA GLN A 124 42.01 20.84 -3.16
C GLN A 124 41.48 20.17 -1.89
N LEU A 125 42.24 20.24 -0.78
CA LEU A 125 41.79 19.70 0.51
C LEU A 125 40.56 20.44 1.02
N ASN A 126 40.55 21.77 0.92
CA ASN A 126 39.42 22.59 1.34
C ASN A 126 38.16 22.31 0.49
N GLU A 127 38.31 22.17 -0.82
CA GLU A 127 37.20 21.78 -1.72
C GLU A 127 36.65 20.40 -1.37
N LYS A 128 37.53 19.41 -1.16
CA LYS A 128 37.11 18.07 -0.73
C LYS A 128 36.40 18.10 0.62
N SER A 129 36.89 18.90 1.57
CA SER A 129 36.25 19.07 2.88
C SER A 129 34.85 19.68 2.77
N TYR A 130 34.67 20.66 1.88
CA TYR A 130 33.34 21.23 1.61
C TYR A 130 32.39 20.18 1.02
N ASN A 131 32.85 19.42 0.02
CA ASN A 131 32.05 18.37 -0.61
C ASN A 131 31.64 17.26 0.39
N ILE A 132 32.54 16.88 1.31
CA ILE A 132 32.21 15.93 2.39
C ILE A 132 31.07 16.47 3.26
N SER A 133 31.11 17.74 3.65
CA SER A 133 30.05 18.35 4.46
C SER A 133 28.70 18.37 3.74
N GLU A 134 28.66 18.62 2.42
CA GLU A 134 27.41 18.51 1.66
C GLU A 134 26.89 17.07 1.55
N LEU A 135 27.79 16.10 1.33
CA LEU A 135 27.42 14.69 1.30
C LEU A 135 26.85 14.21 2.65
N GLU A 136 27.42 14.68 3.77
CA GLU A 136 26.89 14.38 5.11
C GLU A 136 25.47 14.92 5.29
N LYS A 137 25.19 16.14 4.83
CA LYS A 137 23.82 16.70 4.86
C LYS A 137 22.86 15.85 4.04
N LEU A 138 23.22 15.51 2.80
CA LEU A 138 22.39 14.70 1.93
C LEU A 138 22.14 13.30 2.51
N ASN A 139 23.16 12.70 3.14
CA ASN A 139 23.02 11.41 3.80
C ASN A 139 22.06 11.47 5.00
N ASN A 140 22.11 12.55 5.78
CA ASN A 140 21.16 12.76 6.88
C ASN A 140 19.72 12.93 6.36
N GLU A 141 19.51 13.65 5.26
CA GLU A 141 18.20 13.78 4.61
C GLU A 141 17.67 12.45 4.10
N LEU A 142 18.53 11.64 3.48
CA LEU A 142 18.17 10.29 3.03
C LEU A 142 17.82 9.37 4.20
N SER A 143 18.57 9.44 5.29
CA SER A 143 18.28 8.68 6.51
C SER A 143 16.91 9.06 7.09
N ALA A 144 16.59 10.35 7.15
CA ALA A 144 15.27 10.82 7.60
C ALA A 144 14.14 10.32 6.70
N LYS A 145 14.30 10.40 5.37
CA LYS A 145 13.31 9.86 4.41
C LYS A 145 13.13 8.34 4.53
N ASN A 146 14.20 7.59 4.77
CA ASN A 146 14.11 6.16 4.99
C ASN A 146 13.33 5.83 6.27
N GLN A 147 13.54 6.59 7.33
CA GLN A 147 12.77 6.44 8.57
C GLN A 147 11.28 6.76 8.35
N GLU A 148 10.97 7.83 7.61
CA GLU A 148 9.60 8.17 7.23
C GLU A 148 8.93 7.04 6.41
N MET A 149 9.62 6.52 5.40
CA MET A 149 9.11 5.38 4.61
C MET A 149 8.89 4.14 5.48
N SER A 150 9.81 3.84 6.40
CA SER A 150 9.65 2.72 7.33
C SER A 150 8.40 2.87 8.19
N ASN A 151 8.11 4.09 8.67
CA ASN A 151 6.88 4.36 9.42
C ASN A 151 5.63 4.16 8.56
N ARG A 152 5.63 4.66 7.32
CA ARG A 152 4.51 4.48 6.38
C ARG A 152 4.28 3.00 6.03
N ILE A 153 5.34 2.20 5.93
CA ILE A 153 5.21 0.75 5.73
C ILE A 153 4.49 0.11 6.93
N MET A 154 4.89 0.43 8.16
CA MET A 154 4.21 -0.07 9.36
C MET A 154 2.74 0.32 9.42
N GLU A 155 2.38 1.54 9.03
CA GLU A 155 0.98 2.00 8.95
C GLU A 155 0.18 1.22 7.89
N ILE A 156 0.78 0.96 6.73
CA ILE A 156 0.14 0.16 5.66
C ILE A 156 -0.04 -1.29 6.11
N GLU A 157 0.95 -1.88 6.76
CA GLU A 157 0.87 -3.24 7.31
C GLU A 157 -0.26 -3.34 8.35
N ALA A 158 -0.38 -2.37 9.26
CA ALA A 158 -1.48 -2.31 10.21
C ALA A 158 -2.85 -2.23 9.50
N SER A 159 -2.97 -1.34 8.51
CA SER A 159 -4.21 -1.21 7.73
C SER A 159 -4.58 -2.49 6.96
N LEU A 160 -3.57 -3.22 6.47
CA LEU A 160 -3.75 -4.50 5.79
C LEU A 160 -4.27 -5.57 6.76
N THR A 161 -3.74 -5.62 7.99
CA THR A 161 -4.23 -6.55 9.03
C THR A 161 -5.70 -6.28 9.37
N GLU A 162 -6.10 -5.02 9.54
CA GLU A 162 -7.49 -4.63 9.78
C GLU A 162 -8.41 -5.04 8.61
N THR A 163 -7.95 -4.86 7.37
CA THR A 163 -8.70 -5.28 6.18
C THR A 163 -8.89 -6.79 6.12
N SER A 164 -7.90 -7.57 6.56
CA SER A 164 -8.01 -9.03 6.66
C SER A 164 -9.03 -9.45 7.72
N GLU A 165 -9.07 -8.77 8.87
CA GLU A 165 -10.07 -9.04 9.92
C GLU A 165 -11.49 -8.71 9.45
N ILE A 166 -11.66 -7.60 8.75
CA ILE A 166 -12.95 -7.22 8.15
C ILE A 166 -13.39 -8.26 7.13
N SER A 167 -12.48 -8.73 6.27
CA SER A 167 -12.78 -9.79 5.30
C SER A 167 -13.27 -11.07 5.96
N ALA A 168 -12.64 -11.50 7.06
CA ALA A 168 -13.07 -12.68 7.82
C ALA A 168 -14.46 -12.49 8.46
N LYS A 169 -14.76 -11.28 8.97
CA LYS A 169 -16.10 -10.94 9.49
C LYS A 169 -17.16 -11.00 8.38
N ILE A 170 -16.85 -10.50 7.18
CA ILE A 170 -17.75 -10.59 6.02
C ILE A 170 -18.04 -12.04 5.66
N GLU A 171 -17.02 -12.89 5.62
CA GLU A 171 -17.21 -14.32 5.31
C GLU A 171 -18.14 -15.02 6.32
N ASN A 172 -17.99 -14.71 7.62
CA ASN A 172 -18.89 -15.25 8.64
C ASN A 172 -20.33 -14.76 8.47
N ILE A 173 -20.52 -13.47 8.22
CA ILE A 173 -21.86 -12.90 7.95
C ILE A 173 -22.50 -13.55 6.72
N GLN A 174 -21.71 -13.84 5.67
CA GLN A 174 -22.21 -14.54 4.49
C GLN A 174 -22.70 -15.95 4.81
N LYS A 175 -21.96 -16.72 5.63
CA LYS A 175 -22.39 -18.06 6.09
C LYS A 175 -23.68 -18.00 6.90
N GLU A 176 -23.77 -17.06 7.85
CA GLU A 176 -25.01 -16.85 8.63
C GLU A 176 -26.21 -16.51 7.72
N LEU A 177 -25.98 -15.69 6.68
CA LEU A 177 -27.01 -15.34 5.71
C LEU A 177 -27.46 -16.56 4.88
N GLU A 178 -26.53 -17.40 4.44
CA GLU A 178 -26.83 -18.65 3.72
C GLU A 178 -27.65 -19.61 4.59
N GLU A 179 -27.27 -19.78 5.86
CA GLU A 179 -28.01 -20.58 6.84
C GLU A 179 -29.45 -20.05 7.01
N LYS A 180 -29.61 -18.74 7.24
CA LYS A 180 -30.94 -18.12 7.35
C LYS A 180 -31.76 -18.21 6.07
N THR A 181 -31.12 -18.12 4.91
CA THR A 181 -31.80 -18.33 3.63
C THR A 181 -32.30 -19.77 3.52
N SER A 182 -31.50 -20.75 3.93
CA SER A 182 -31.91 -22.17 3.96
C SER A 182 -33.07 -22.41 4.93
N GLU A 183 -33.02 -21.85 6.14
CA GLU A 183 -34.13 -21.92 7.11
C GLU A 183 -35.42 -21.35 6.51
N VAL A 184 -35.35 -20.19 5.85
CA VAL A 184 -36.51 -19.57 5.19
C VAL A 184 -37.05 -20.45 4.07
N THR A 185 -36.20 -21.07 3.25
CA THR A 185 -36.66 -21.99 2.20
C THR A 185 -37.37 -23.21 2.79
N GLN A 186 -36.84 -23.82 3.84
CA GLN A 186 -37.49 -24.96 4.51
C GLN A 186 -38.83 -24.58 5.14
N LEU A 187 -38.91 -23.39 5.75
CA LEU A 187 -40.17 -22.87 6.29
C LEU A 187 -41.19 -22.65 5.18
N ASN A 188 -40.78 -22.12 4.04
CA ASN A 188 -41.66 -21.92 2.88
C ASN A 188 -42.16 -23.27 2.33
N GLU A 189 -41.29 -24.27 2.16
CA GLU A 189 -41.66 -25.62 1.73
C GLU A 189 -42.70 -26.24 2.69
N LYS A 190 -42.49 -26.11 4.00
CA LYS A 190 -43.43 -26.59 5.01
C LYS A 190 -44.78 -25.86 4.96
N ILE A 191 -44.77 -24.56 4.67
CA ILE A 191 -46.01 -23.79 4.48
C ILE A 191 -46.75 -24.29 3.23
N GLU A 192 -46.05 -24.54 2.12
CA GLU A 192 -46.66 -25.11 0.91
C GLU A 192 -47.25 -26.50 1.15
N GLU A 193 -46.55 -27.37 1.89
CA GLU A 193 -47.05 -28.69 2.29
C GLU A 193 -48.35 -28.57 3.10
N MET A 194 -48.35 -27.72 4.15
CA MET A 194 -49.56 -27.46 4.94
C MET A 194 -50.71 -26.89 4.09
N ILE A 195 -50.42 -26.03 3.12
CA ILE A 195 -51.45 -25.49 2.21
C ILE A 195 -52.05 -26.62 1.37
N ASN A 196 -51.22 -27.52 0.83
CA ASN A 196 -51.67 -28.65 0.03
C ASN A 196 -52.51 -29.64 0.86
N ASP A 197 -52.06 -29.96 2.08
CA ASP A 197 -52.79 -30.83 3.00
C ASP A 197 -54.17 -30.26 3.34
N HIS A 198 -54.23 -28.98 3.73
CA HIS A 198 -55.51 -28.32 4.01
C HIS A 198 -56.41 -28.25 2.77
N ASN A 199 -55.85 -28.01 1.58
CA ASN A 199 -56.63 -28.03 0.34
C ASN A 199 -57.21 -29.43 0.03
N ALA A 200 -56.43 -30.49 0.26
CA ALA A 200 -56.90 -31.87 0.11
C ALA A 200 -58.01 -32.20 1.12
N GLU A 201 -57.88 -31.75 2.36
CA GLU A 201 -58.92 -31.89 3.38
C GLU A 201 -60.20 -31.15 2.99
N ILE A 202 -60.07 -29.91 2.50
CA ILE A 202 -61.20 -29.12 1.98
C ILE A 202 -61.92 -29.86 0.85
N GLU A 203 -61.20 -30.41 -0.13
CA GLU A 203 -61.80 -31.17 -1.23
C GLU A 203 -62.45 -32.48 -0.75
N SER A 204 -61.85 -33.18 0.23
CA SER A 204 -62.48 -34.36 0.84
C SER A 204 -63.78 -34.01 1.55
N LEU A 205 -63.76 -32.98 2.40
CA LEU A 205 -64.94 -32.50 3.12
C LEU A 205 -66.03 -32.08 2.14
N LYS A 206 -65.66 -31.35 1.08
CA LYS A 206 -66.58 -30.94 0.03
C LYS A 206 -67.23 -32.14 -0.66
N GLY A 207 -66.45 -33.17 -1.03
CA GLY A 207 -66.98 -34.41 -1.60
C GLY A 207 -67.91 -35.18 -0.65
N ASP A 208 -67.61 -35.19 0.66
CA ASP A 208 -68.50 -35.79 1.65
C ASP A 208 -69.80 -35.01 1.81
N TYR A 209 -69.74 -33.67 1.80
CA TYR A 209 -70.94 -32.83 1.79
C TYR A 209 -71.78 -33.04 0.52
N GLU A 210 -71.16 -33.16 -0.65
CA GLU A 210 -71.85 -33.47 -1.91
C GLU A 210 -72.61 -34.80 -1.84
N LYS A 211 -71.97 -35.87 -1.33
CA LYS A 211 -72.64 -37.16 -1.10
C LYS A 211 -73.78 -37.06 -0.10
N GLN A 212 -73.61 -36.31 0.99
CA GLN A 212 -74.68 -36.11 1.97
C GLN A 212 -75.88 -35.38 1.35
N ILE A 213 -75.62 -34.38 0.50
CA ILE A 213 -76.65 -33.66 -0.24
C ILE A 213 -77.38 -34.61 -1.19
N GLU A 214 -76.65 -35.40 -1.99
CA GLU A 214 -77.21 -36.37 -2.93
C GLU A 214 -78.07 -37.44 -2.22
N ASN A 215 -77.57 -38.00 -1.11
CA ASN A 215 -78.32 -38.94 -0.28
C ASN A 215 -79.59 -38.33 0.29
N ARG A 216 -79.52 -37.07 0.77
CA ARG A 216 -80.70 -36.37 1.28
C ARG A 216 -81.74 -36.21 0.17
N TYR A 217 -81.35 -35.77 -1.03
CA TYR A 217 -82.25 -35.67 -2.18
C TYR A 217 -82.84 -37.03 -2.60
N GLY A 218 -82.05 -38.11 -2.56
CA GLY A 218 -82.52 -39.46 -2.86
C GLY A 218 -83.56 -39.99 -1.86
N LEU A 219 -83.37 -39.70 -0.56
CA LEU A 219 -84.35 -40.04 0.48
C LEU A 219 -85.65 -39.26 0.31
N THR A 220 -85.60 -37.95 0.01
CA THR A 220 -86.81 -37.16 -0.27
C THR A 220 -87.58 -37.69 -1.48
N ALA A 221 -86.88 -38.14 -2.52
CA ALA A 221 -87.52 -38.72 -3.70
C ALA A 221 -88.24 -40.06 -3.39
N GLN A 222 -87.66 -40.91 -2.53
CA GLN A 222 -88.29 -42.16 -2.09
C GLN A 222 -89.52 -41.93 -1.19
N GLU A 223 -89.46 -40.95 -0.30
CA GLU A 223 -90.57 -40.61 0.60
C GLU A 223 -91.79 -40.11 -0.17
N ILE A 224 -91.58 -39.27 -1.20
CA ILE A 224 -92.65 -38.80 -2.11
C ILE A 224 -93.29 -39.99 -2.82
N ALA A 225 -92.50 -40.89 -3.42
CA ALA A 225 -93.01 -42.05 -4.15
C ALA A 225 -93.84 -43.03 -3.28
N ARG A 226 -93.49 -43.19 -2.00
CA ARG A 226 -94.29 -43.99 -1.05
C ARG A 226 -95.62 -43.35 -0.70
N SER A 227 -95.63 -42.03 -0.53
CA SER A 227 -96.86 -41.29 -0.19
C SER A 227 -97.92 -41.40 -1.30
N GLU A 228 -97.49 -41.37 -2.57
CA GLU A 228 -98.38 -41.48 -3.73
C GLU A 228 -99.04 -42.87 -3.86
N GLN A 229 -98.33 -43.95 -3.55
CA GLN A 229 -98.87 -45.32 -3.64
C GLN A 229 -99.96 -45.61 -2.59
N GLN A 230 -99.93 -44.90 -1.46
CA GLN A 230 -100.84 -45.17 -0.33
C GLN A 230 -102.24 -44.57 -0.56
N LEU A 231 -102.36 -43.48 -1.32
CA LEU A 231 -103.66 -42.87 -1.66
C LEU A 231 -104.51 -43.75 -2.59
N ILE A 232 -103.90 -44.47 -3.53
CA ILE A 232 -104.61 -45.28 -4.54
C ILE A 232 -105.40 -46.44 -3.90
N GLN A 233 -105.04 -46.89 -2.69
CA GLN A 233 -105.73 -48.02 -2.04
C GLN A 233 -107.02 -47.63 -1.29
N GLN A 234 -107.34 -46.35 -1.10
CA GLN A 234 -108.43 -45.93 -0.21
C GLN A 234 -109.78 -45.63 -0.91
N THR A 235 -109.81 -45.49 -2.24
CA THR A 235 -111.04 -45.20 -3.01
C THR A 235 -111.68 -46.49 -3.56
N ILE A 236 -113.02 -46.63 -3.47
CA ILE A 236 -113.75 -47.81 -3.99
C ILE A 236 -114.71 -47.37 -5.10
N PHE A 237 -114.60 -48.01 -6.26
CA PHE A 237 -115.47 -47.77 -7.41
C PHE A 237 -116.49 -48.91 -7.56
N LEU A 238 -117.76 -48.58 -7.77
CA LEU A 238 -118.85 -49.51 -8.06
C LEU A 238 -119.52 -49.13 -9.38
N ARG A 239 -119.86 -50.09 -10.24
CA ARG A 239 -120.54 -49.87 -11.53
C ARG A 239 -121.93 -50.50 -11.54
N PHE A 240 -122.92 -49.78 -12.03
CA PHE A 240 -124.27 -50.29 -12.21
C PHE A 240 -124.37 -51.19 -13.44
N THR A 241 -125.00 -52.35 -13.28
CA THR A 241 -125.13 -53.39 -14.32
C THR A 241 -126.57 -53.54 -14.84
N GLY A 242 -127.44 -52.56 -14.59
CA GLY A 242 -128.87 -52.61 -14.93
C GLY A 242 -129.75 -53.24 -13.85
N LYS A 243 -129.17 -54.04 -12.95
CA LYS A 243 -129.88 -54.67 -11.82
C LYS A 243 -129.24 -54.41 -10.46
N ASP A 244 -127.91 -54.27 -10.39
CA ASP A 244 -127.16 -54.03 -9.15
C ASP A 244 -125.82 -53.30 -9.38
N PHE A 245 -125.16 -52.87 -8.30
CA PHE A 245 -123.82 -52.28 -8.30
C PHE A 245 -122.72 -53.31 -7.99
N VAL A 246 -121.72 -53.38 -8.86
CA VAL A 246 -120.59 -54.31 -8.74
C VAL A 246 -119.27 -53.55 -8.59
N ARG A 247 -118.39 -53.99 -7.69
CA ARG A 247 -117.08 -53.36 -7.46
C ARG A 247 -116.13 -53.53 -8.64
N VAL A 248 -115.44 -52.45 -8.98
CA VAL A 248 -114.43 -52.37 -10.04
C VAL A 248 -113.12 -51.85 -9.43
N ARG A 249 -111.97 -52.32 -9.96
CA ARG A 249 -110.65 -51.99 -9.41
C ARG A 249 -110.19 -50.58 -9.78
N ASN A 250 -110.61 -50.09 -10.94
CA ASN A 250 -110.28 -48.77 -11.47
C ASN A 250 -111.57 -47.99 -11.70
N GLN A 251 -111.47 -46.67 -11.73
CA GLN A 251 -112.58 -45.79 -12.12
C GLN A 251 -113.08 -46.20 -13.51
N PRO A 252 -114.35 -46.58 -13.69
CA PRO A 252 -114.90 -46.91 -15.00
C PRO A 252 -115.09 -45.63 -15.81
N ASP A 253 -114.64 -45.65 -17.06
CA ASP A 253 -114.80 -44.51 -17.97
C ASP A 253 -116.22 -44.37 -18.52
N GLU A 254 -117.06 -45.42 -18.42
CA GLU A 254 -118.40 -45.44 -19.03
C GLU A 254 -119.50 -46.11 -18.16
N GLY A 255 -120.70 -45.54 -18.22
CA GLY A 255 -121.93 -46.01 -17.57
C GLY A 255 -122.26 -45.28 -16.26
N ILE A 256 -123.16 -45.86 -15.45
CA ILE A 256 -123.47 -45.32 -14.11
C ILE A 256 -122.47 -45.90 -13.10
N VAL A 257 -121.75 -45.02 -12.42
CA VAL A 257 -120.73 -45.34 -11.42
C VAL A 257 -121.12 -44.75 -10.08
N LEU A 258 -120.82 -45.48 -9.01
CA LEU A 258 -120.95 -45.07 -7.63
C LEU A 258 -119.59 -45.19 -6.95
N ILE A 259 -119.05 -44.08 -6.48
CA ILE A 259 -117.70 -43.96 -5.93
C ILE A 259 -117.83 -43.73 -4.43
N LEU A 260 -117.11 -44.52 -3.63
CA LEU A 260 -116.94 -44.28 -2.20
C LEU A 260 -115.68 -43.44 -2.00
N ASP A 261 -115.86 -42.20 -1.58
CA ASP A 261 -114.78 -41.40 -1.03
C ASP A 261 -114.79 -41.54 0.49
N LYS A 262 -113.74 -42.18 1.02
CA LYS A 262 -113.59 -42.39 2.46
C LYS A 262 -113.10 -41.15 3.21
N LEU A 263 -112.44 -40.22 2.54
CA LEU A 263 -111.92 -39.00 3.17
C LEU A 263 -113.03 -37.98 3.37
N GLU A 264 -113.92 -37.85 2.38
CA GLU A 264 -115.06 -36.92 2.46
C GLU A 264 -116.34 -37.55 3.05
N GLU A 265 -116.31 -38.82 3.42
CA GLU A 265 -117.46 -39.60 3.92
C GLU A 265 -118.68 -39.55 2.99
N LYS A 266 -118.44 -39.64 1.67
CA LYS A 266 -119.46 -39.49 0.63
C LYS A 266 -119.54 -40.66 -0.34
N TRP A 267 -120.76 -40.90 -0.81
CA TRP A 267 -121.05 -41.67 -2.01
C TRP A 267 -121.33 -40.71 -3.16
N LEU A 268 -120.46 -40.75 -4.16
CA LEU A 268 -120.59 -39.95 -5.38
C LEU A 268 -121.13 -40.82 -6.51
N MET A 269 -122.36 -40.57 -6.93
CA MET A 269 -122.92 -41.20 -8.12
C MET A 269 -122.71 -40.31 -9.34
N ALA A 270 -122.05 -40.84 -10.35
CA ALA A 270 -121.85 -40.20 -11.65
C ALA A 270 -122.38 -41.11 -12.75
N TRP A 271 -122.75 -40.53 -13.89
CA TRP A 271 -123.18 -41.29 -15.05
C TRP A 271 -122.96 -40.52 -16.35
N ASP A 272 -122.91 -41.26 -17.44
CA ASP A 272 -122.81 -40.67 -18.78
C ASP A 272 -124.13 -40.07 -19.27
N LYS A 273 -123.99 -39.10 -20.18
CA LYS A 273 -125.08 -38.34 -20.79
C LYS A 273 -126.09 -39.20 -21.55
N ASP A 274 -125.67 -40.34 -22.09
CA ASP A 274 -126.51 -41.23 -22.91
C ASP A 274 -127.25 -42.31 -22.12
N THR A 275 -127.04 -42.36 -20.80
CA THR A 275 -127.69 -43.32 -19.92
C THR A 275 -129.22 -43.12 -19.89
N GLY A 276 -129.98 -44.19 -20.14
CA GLY A 276 -131.45 -44.17 -20.11
C GLY A 276 -132.02 -43.70 -18.77
N PHE A 277 -133.06 -42.87 -18.81
CA PHE A 277 -133.70 -42.31 -17.60
C PHE A 277 -134.19 -43.39 -16.61
N ILE A 278 -134.67 -44.52 -17.12
CA ILE A 278 -135.14 -45.65 -16.30
C ILE A 278 -133.96 -46.27 -15.53
N ASP A 279 -132.82 -46.46 -16.20
CA ASP A 279 -131.61 -47.01 -15.58
C ASP A 279 -131.03 -46.05 -14.54
N ARG A 280 -131.02 -44.74 -14.82
CA ARG A 280 -130.61 -43.71 -13.84
C ARG A 280 -131.47 -43.76 -12.58
N ARG A 281 -132.80 -43.79 -12.73
CA ARG A 281 -133.75 -43.87 -11.60
C ARG A 281 -133.60 -45.16 -10.81
N THR A 282 -133.34 -46.27 -11.50
CA THR A 282 -133.16 -47.59 -10.88
C THR A 282 -131.85 -47.62 -10.10
N ALA A 283 -130.76 -47.18 -10.73
CA ALA A 283 -129.45 -47.09 -10.10
C ALA A 283 -129.44 -46.08 -8.96
N GLU A 284 -130.08 -44.92 -9.08
CA GLU A 284 -130.17 -43.93 -7.99
C GLU A 284 -130.89 -44.53 -6.78
N ARG A 285 -132.00 -45.25 -7.00
CA ARG A 285 -132.70 -45.94 -5.89
C ARG A 285 -131.80 -46.95 -5.19
N LEU A 286 -131.03 -47.73 -5.96
CA LEU A 286 -130.09 -48.69 -5.39
C LEU A 286 -128.92 -48.00 -4.71
N ALA A 287 -128.37 -46.93 -5.29
CA ALA A 287 -127.27 -46.16 -4.73
C ALA A 287 -127.68 -45.46 -3.43
N ARG A 288 -128.90 -44.93 -3.33
CA ARG A 288 -129.47 -44.42 -2.08
C ARG A 288 -129.70 -45.51 -1.05
N SER A 289 -130.15 -46.69 -1.48
CA SER A 289 -130.27 -47.86 -0.60
C SER A 289 -128.90 -48.26 -0.05
N ILE A 290 -127.88 -48.27 -0.92
CA ILE A 290 -126.49 -48.54 -0.56
C ILE A 290 -125.93 -47.47 0.38
N ALA A 291 -126.15 -46.18 0.13
CA ALA A 291 -125.69 -45.12 1.03
C ALA A 291 -126.34 -45.21 2.42
N LYS A 292 -127.62 -45.57 2.47
CA LYS A 292 -128.36 -45.69 3.73
C LYS A 292 -128.05 -46.97 4.49
N SER A 293 -127.81 -48.08 3.80
CA SER A 293 -127.64 -49.40 4.41
C SER A 293 -126.23 -49.95 4.30
N GLY A 294 -125.31 -49.24 3.66
CA GLY A 294 -123.96 -49.68 3.31
C GLY A 294 -123.93 -50.69 2.16
N TRP A 295 -122.89 -50.63 1.33
CA TRP A 295 -122.64 -51.63 0.30
C TRP A 295 -122.07 -52.90 0.94
N PRO A 296 -122.63 -54.09 0.70
CA PRO A 296 -122.14 -55.32 1.30
C PRO A 296 -120.82 -55.76 0.66
N LEU A 297 -119.82 -56.03 1.49
CA LEU A 297 -118.63 -56.75 1.09
C LEU A 297 -118.88 -58.27 1.13
N PRO A 298 -118.11 -59.08 0.38
CA PRO A 298 -118.16 -60.54 0.47
C PRO A 298 -117.95 -61.11 1.89
N THR A 299 -117.30 -60.33 2.77
CA THR A 299 -117.05 -60.67 4.17
C THR A 299 -118.25 -60.45 5.10
N GLY A 300 -119.39 -59.98 4.59
CA GLY A 300 -120.60 -59.69 5.35
C GLY A 300 -120.64 -58.30 6.02
N ALA A 301 -119.50 -57.61 6.09
CA ALA A 301 -119.42 -56.22 6.52
C ALA A 301 -120.03 -55.28 5.47
N ARG A 302 -120.56 -54.14 5.92
CA ARG A 302 -121.12 -53.11 5.03
C ARG A 302 -120.28 -51.84 5.08
N ILE A 303 -119.97 -51.26 3.93
CA ILE A 303 -119.12 -50.06 3.81
C ILE A 303 -119.92 -48.86 3.33
N GLY A 304 -119.49 -47.67 3.75
CA GLY A 304 -120.17 -46.41 3.41
C GLY A 304 -121.58 -46.30 4.00
N LEU A 305 -121.84 -46.96 5.14
CA LEU A 305 -123.08 -46.82 5.88
C LEU A 305 -123.16 -45.42 6.48
N GLY A 306 -124.21 -44.66 6.15
CA GLY A 306 -124.42 -43.32 6.70
C GLY A 306 -123.64 -42.21 6.00
N PHE A 307 -122.93 -42.54 4.92
CA PHE A 307 -122.20 -41.58 4.10
C PHE A 307 -123.18 -40.73 3.29
N GLU A 308 -122.88 -39.45 3.12
CA GLU A 308 -123.75 -38.55 2.36
C GLU A 308 -123.79 -38.98 0.89
N PHE A 309 -124.99 -39.02 0.32
CA PHE A 309 -125.18 -39.42 -1.06
C PHE A 309 -125.34 -38.21 -1.95
N GLU A 310 -124.33 -37.98 -2.78
CA GLU A 310 -124.29 -36.88 -3.73
C GLU A 310 -124.33 -37.41 -5.17
N ILE A 311 -125.11 -36.75 -5.99
CA ILE A 311 -125.27 -37.07 -7.41
C ILE A 311 -124.54 -35.99 -8.20
N GLN A 312 -123.51 -36.39 -8.94
CA GLN A 312 -122.87 -35.57 -9.95
C GLN A 312 -123.51 -35.88 -11.31
N GLY A 313 -124.52 -35.10 -11.68
CA GLY A 313 -125.22 -35.26 -12.96
C GLY A 313 -126.50 -34.44 -13.08
N ASP A 314 -126.87 -34.09 -14.31
CA ASP A 314 -128.00 -33.22 -14.62
C ASP A 314 -129.34 -33.87 -14.21
N LYS A 315 -130.09 -33.21 -13.30
CA LYS A 315 -131.33 -33.75 -12.68
C LYS A 315 -132.59 -33.51 -13.54
N SER A 316 -132.43 -33.15 -14.81
CA SER A 316 -133.52 -32.77 -15.68
C SER A 316 -134.42 -33.96 -16.05
N VAL A 317 -135.73 -33.83 -15.78
CA VAL A 317 -136.74 -34.82 -16.21
C VAL A 317 -137.05 -34.57 -17.70
N PRO A 318 -137.00 -35.59 -18.57
CA PRO A 318 -137.28 -35.40 -20.00
C PRO A 318 -138.69 -34.81 -20.23
N GLN A 319 -138.79 -33.70 -20.99
CA GLN A 319 -140.03 -32.95 -21.24
C GLN A 319 -141.22 -33.79 -21.71
N ARG A 320 -140.97 -34.93 -22.38
CA ARG A 320 -142.00 -35.90 -22.82
C ARG A 320 -142.79 -36.59 -21.69
N LEU A 321 -142.37 -36.41 -20.42
CA LEU A 321 -143.00 -37.00 -19.22
C LEU A 321 -143.73 -35.96 -18.35
N LEU A 322 -143.78 -34.69 -18.75
CA LEU A 322 -144.60 -33.65 -18.12
C LEU A 322 -145.99 -33.64 -18.80
N ARG A 323 -147.00 -34.25 -18.15
CA ARG A 323 -148.42 -34.12 -18.53
C ARG A 323 -149.05 -32.99 -17.72
N ASP A 324 -149.55 -31.98 -18.44
CA ASP A 324 -150.75 -31.14 -18.19
C ASP A 324 -150.74 -30.10 -19.34
N GLN A 325 -151.78 -29.88 -20.17
CA GLN A 325 -153.15 -29.55 -19.81
C GLN A 325 -154.15 -29.99 -20.91
N HIS A 326 -155.13 -30.80 -20.52
CA HIS A 326 -156.49 -30.73 -21.03
C HIS A 326 -157.16 -29.55 -20.30
N GLU A 327 -157.59 -28.51 -21.02
CA GLU A 327 -158.64 -27.60 -20.54
C GLU A 327 -160.01 -28.23 -20.87
N TYR A 328 -160.83 -28.41 -19.84
CA TYR A 328 -162.29 -28.62 -19.95
C TYR A 328 -162.98 -27.47 -19.21
N MET A 329 -164.15 -27.10 -19.76
CA MET A 329 -165.21 -26.20 -19.28
C MET A 329 -165.06 -24.73 -19.75
N ASP A 330 -165.98 -24.11 -20.51
CA ASP A 330 -167.40 -24.37 -20.80
C ASP A 330 -167.77 -24.23 -22.29
#